data_AF-A0A5E6NDW1-F1
#
_entry.id   AF-A0A5E6NDW1-F1
#
_cell.length_a   1.000
_cell.length_b   1.000
_cell.length_c   1.000
_cell.angle_alpha   90.00
_cell.angle_beta   90.00
_cell.angle_gamma   90.00
#
_symmetry.space_group_name_H-M   'P 1'
#
loop_
_entity.id
_entity.type
_entity.pdbx_description
1 polymer ?
#
loop_
_entity_poly.entity_id
_entity_poly.type
_entity_poly.pdbx_seq_one_letter_code
_entity_poly.pdbx_strand_id
1 'polypeptide(L)'
;MYAANQVVDTTKSPTTFIDTTQRGDLINIANPNSVGVSVNHYNKFNVGNQGAILNNSKVMGTSQLGGAVYGNPNLNQNADIILNEVGSTNRSVLNGALEVFWQECSRGDCQS
;
A
#
# COMPACT_ATOMS: atom_id res chain seq x y z
N MET A 1 -23.15 8.60 0.68
CA MET A 1 -21.84 8.38 0.02
C MET A 1 -20.78 8.48 1.10
N TYR A 2 -20.12 7.37 1.43
CA TYR A 2 -18.98 7.37 2.37
C TYR A 2 -17.78 8.01 1.65
N ALA A 3 -17.07 8.91 2.31
CA ALA A 3 -15.86 9.50 1.74
C ALA A 3 -14.74 8.44 1.67
N ALA A 4 -13.97 8.41 0.58
CA ALA A 4 -12.80 7.52 0.47
C ALA A 4 -11.82 7.75 1.63
N ASN A 5 -11.25 6.67 2.17
CA ASN A 5 -10.31 6.74 3.28
C ASN A 5 -8.97 7.33 2.84
N GLN A 6 -8.45 6.88 1.69
CA GLN A 6 -7.23 7.42 1.10
C GLN A 6 -7.53 8.07 -0.26
N VAL A 7 -6.85 9.16 -0.54
CA VAL A 7 -6.89 9.87 -1.81
C VAL A 7 -5.45 10.18 -2.19
N VAL A 8 -4.92 9.45 -3.19
CA VAL A 8 -3.56 9.65 -3.70
C VAL A 8 -3.48 11.00 -4.43
N ASP A 9 -2.40 11.72 -4.22
CA ASP A 9 -2.03 12.85 -5.07
C ASP A 9 -1.28 12.32 -6.29
N THR A 10 -2.03 12.01 -7.35
CA THR A 10 -1.47 11.42 -8.59
C THR A 10 -0.53 12.35 -9.34
N THR A 11 -0.49 13.65 -8.99
CA THR A 11 0.47 14.59 -9.58
C THR A 11 1.88 14.40 -9.01
N LYS A 12 1.98 13.94 -7.76
CA LYS A 12 3.25 13.67 -7.07
C LYS A 12 3.59 12.19 -6.96
N SER A 13 2.58 11.33 -6.93
CA SER A 13 2.71 9.86 -6.90
C SER A 13 1.88 9.23 -8.03
N PRO A 14 2.31 9.38 -9.29
CA PRO A 14 1.53 8.94 -10.45
C PRO A 14 1.37 7.42 -10.56
N THR A 15 2.23 6.65 -9.87
CA THR A 15 2.21 5.19 -9.89
C THR A 15 1.55 4.60 -8.64
N THR A 16 1.38 5.35 -7.55
CA THR A 16 0.66 4.84 -6.38
C THR A 16 -0.83 4.76 -6.70
N PHE A 17 -1.45 3.61 -6.46
CA PHE A 17 -2.88 3.45 -6.64
C PHE A 17 -3.49 2.55 -5.58
N ILE A 18 -4.80 2.67 -5.43
CA ILE A 18 -5.58 1.99 -4.40
C ILE A 18 -6.49 0.97 -5.09
N ASP A 19 -6.32 -0.29 -4.72
CA ASP A 19 -7.23 -1.39 -4.99
C ASP A 19 -8.07 -1.70 -3.74
N THR A 20 -8.94 -2.69 -3.87
CA THR A 20 -9.73 -3.23 -2.74
C THR A 20 -9.39 -4.69 -2.52
N THR A 21 -9.40 -5.10 -1.26
CA THR A 21 -9.36 -6.51 -0.86
C THR A 21 -10.72 -6.91 -0.30
N GLN A 22 -10.85 -8.16 0.18
CA GLN A 22 -12.08 -8.59 0.85
C GLN A 22 -12.44 -7.74 2.08
N ARG A 23 -11.46 -7.11 2.73
CA ARG A 23 -11.62 -6.53 4.06
C ARG A 23 -10.94 -5.19 4.28
N GLY A 24 -10.33 -4.56 3.27
CA GLY A 24 -9.68 -3.26 3.45
C GLY A 24 -9.12 -2.66 2.17
N ASP A 25 -8.64 -1.43 2.28
CA ASP A 25 -8.00 -0.70 1.18
C ASP A 25 -6.59 -1.28 0.94
N LEU A 26 -6.24 -1.60 -0.31
CA LEU A 26 -4.93 -2.09 -0.69
C LEU A 26 -4.20 -1.03 -1.48
N ILE A 27 -3.13 -0.51 -0.92
CA ILE A 27 -2.34 0.59 -1.48
C ILE A 27 -1.12 -0.04 -2.15
N ASN A 28 -1.12 -0.06 -3.47
CA ASN A 28 0.06 -0.40 -4.25
C ASN A 28 1.01 0.79 -4.23
N ILE A 29 2.01 0.74 -3.35
CA ILE A 29 3.00 1.80 -3.17
C ILE A 29 3.84 2.02 -4.44
N ALA A 30 4.44 3.19 -4.57
CA ALA A 30 5.38 3.49 -5.65
C ALA A 30 6.64 2.63 -5.55
N ASN A 31 7.32 2.39 -6.67
CA ASN A 31 8.66 1.79 -6.66
C ASN A 31 9.59 2.59 -5.75
N PRO A 32 10.37 1.95 -4.86
CA PRO A 32 11.36 2.66 -4.06
C PRO A 32 12.44 3.29 -4.95
N ASN A 33 13.03 4.39 -4.47
CA ASN A 33 14.18 5.01 -5.09
C ASN A 33 15.47 4.18 -4.86
N SER A 34 16.61 4.69 -5.33
CA SER A 34 17.91 4.01 -5.26
C SER A 34 18.41 3.72 -3.83
N VAL A 35 17.80 4.33 -2.80
CA VAL A 35 18.12 4.11 -1.39
C VAL A 35 17.02 3.37 -0.64
N GLY A 36 16.09 2.73 -1.37
CA GLY A 36 15.07 1.86 -0.78
C GLY A 36 13.82 2.60 -0.27
N VAL A 37 13.67 3.90 -0.52
CA VAL A 37 12.53 4.68 -0.01
C VAL A 37 11.43 4.79 -1.06
N SER A 38 10.24 4.26 -0.75
CA SER A 38 9.01 4.48 -1.53
C SER A 38 8.28 5.70 -0.97
N VAL A 39 8.10 6.74 -1.79
CA VAL A 39 7.39 7.97 -1.40
C VAL A 39 6.01 8.01 -2.05
N ASN A 40 4.98 8.12 -1.21
CA ASN A 40 3.58 8.08 -1.57
C ASN A 40 2.89 9.33 -1.04
N HIS A 41 2.42 10.19 -1.94
CA HIS A 41 1.78 11.45 -1.61
C HIS A 41 0.26 11.30 -1.63
N TYR A 42 -0.39 11.87 -0.63
CA TYR A 42 -1.83 11.80 -0.45
C TYR A 42 -2.42 13.17 -0.18
N ASN A 43 -3.61 13.41 -0.75
CA ASN A 43 -4.49 14.48 -0.28
C ASN A 43 -5.23 14.08 0.99
N LYS A 44 -5.41 12.77 1.21
CA LYS A 44 -6.05 12.20 2.40
C LYS A 44 -5.48 10.81 2.67
N PHE A 45 -5.16 10.53 3.93
CA PHE A 45 -4.75 9.20 4.36
C PHE A 45 -5.42 8.87 5.68
N ASN A 46 -6.58 8.22 5.63
CA ASN A 46 -7.26 7.67 6.79
C ASN A 46 -7.21 6.15 6.75
N VAL A 47 -7.39 5.51 7.90
CA VAL A 47 -7.56 4.07 8.02
C VAL A 47 -8.85 3.83 8.76
N GLY A 48 -9.86 3.29 8.08
CA GLY A 48 -11.13 2.93 8.69
C GLY A 48 -11.01 1.65 9.52
N ASN A 49 -12.09 1.21 10.16
CA ASN A 49 -12.11 0.00 11.02
C ASN A 49 -11.72 -1.28 10.27
N GLN A 50 -11.92 -1.29 8.94
CA GLN A 50 -11.56 -2.37 8.03
C GLN A 50 -10.03 -2.47 7.84
N GLY A 51 -9.29 -1.41 8.18
CA GLY A 51 -7.85 -1.35 8.01
C GLY A 51 -7.42 -0.97 6.60
N ALA A 52 -6.10 -0.88 6.42
CA ALA A 52 -5.47 -0.63 5.13
C ALA A 52 -4.16 -1.42 5.03
N ILE A 53 -3.78 -1.76 3.81
CA ILE A 53 -2.62 -2.59 3.50
C ILE A 53 -1.71 -1.81 2.57
N LEU A 54 -0.45 -1.62 2.95
CA LEU A 54 0.60 -1.12 2.08
C LEU A 54 1.24 -2.33 1.39
N ASN A 55 0.99 -2.49 0.09
CA ASN A 55 1.50 -3.62 -0.69
C ASN A 55 2.98 -3.42 -1.04
N ASN A 56 3.85 -3.95 -0.21
CA ASN A 56 5.30 -3.97 -0.41
C ASN A 56 5.80 -5.35 -0.89
N SER A 57 4.94 -6.15 -1.53
CA SER A 57 5.29 -7.48 -2.04
C SER A 57 5.41 -7.48 -3.56
N LYS A 58 6.39 -8.19 -4.11
CA LYS A 58 6.52 -8.44 -5.56
C LYS A 58 5.75 -9.67 -6.03
N VAL A 59 5.36 -10.53 -5.10
CA VAL A 59 4.70 -11.81 -5.38
C VAL A 59 3.36 -11.89 -4.68
N MET A 60 2.47 -12.73 -5.19
CA MET A 60 1.21 -13.02 -4.51
C MET A 60 1.48 -13.66 -3.14
N GLY A 61 0.64 -13.35 -2.16
CA GLY A 61 0.61 -14.04 -0.88
C GLY A 61 -0.68 -13.77 -0.13
N THR A 62 -0.66 -14.04 1.18
CA THR A 62 -1.81 -13.82 2.05
C THR A 62 -1.48 -12.74 3.07
N SER A 63 -2.12 -11.58 2.94
CA SER A 63 -2.13 -10.53 3.94
C SER A 63 -3.00 -10.90 5.14
N GLN A 64 -2.65 -10.41 6.33
CA GLN A 64 -3.41 -10.67 7.55
C GLN A 64 -4.77 -9.97 7.53
N LEU A 65 -4.83 -8.75 6.97
CA LEU A 65 -6.06 -7.97 6.89
C LEU A 65 -6.91 -8.34 5.66
N GLY A 66 -6.29 -8.45 4.49
CA GLY A 66 -7.00 -8.52 3.20
C GLY A 66 -7.16 -9.92 2.61
N GLY A 67 -6.57 -10.95 3.23
CA GLY A 67 -6.50 -12.29 2.65
C GLY A 67 -5.56 -12.33 1.44
N ALA A 68 -5.95 -13.06 0.39
CA ALA A 68 -5.14 -13.19 -0.82
C ALA A 68 -4.92 -11.84 -1.51
N VAL A 69 -3.64 -11.48 -1.72
CA VAL A 69 -3.20 -10.21 -2.31
C VAL A 69 -2.17 -10.52 -3.39
N TYR A 70 -2.35 -9.90 -4.57
CA TYR A 70 -1.39 -9.98 -5.67
C TYR A 70 -0.14 -9.14 -5.38
N GLY A 71 0.96 -9.47 -6.03
CA GLY A 71 2.17 -8.64 -6.00
C GLY A 71 1.89 -7.24 -6.55
N ASN A 72 2.54 -6.23 -5.97
CA ASN A 72 2.45 -4.86 -6.40
C ASN A 72 3.18 -4.69 -7.76
N PRO A 73 2.45 -4.32 -8.84
CA PRO A 73 3.04 -4.21 -10.17
C PRO A 73 4.02 -3.04 -10.32
N ASN A 74 4.06 -2.11 -9.36
CA ASN A 74 5.00 -0.99 -9.37
C ASN A 74 6.42 -1.40 -8.97
N LEU A 75 6.61 -2.53 -8.27
CA LEU A 75 7.86 -2.84 -7.58
C LEU A 75 8.85 -3.63 -8.46
N ASN A 76 9.98 -3.01 -8.79
CA ASN A 76 11.17 -3.70 -9.30
C ASN A 76 11.99 -4.33 -8.16
N GLN A 77 11.94 -3.69 -7.01
CA GLN A 77 12.48 -4.15 -5.73
C GLN A 77 11.51 -3.67 -4.65
N ASN A 78 11.54 -4.35 -3.52
CA ASN A 78 10.71 -3.94 -2.40
C ASN A 78 11.33 -2.73 -1.68
N ALA A 79 10.50 -1.97 -0.98
CA ALA A 79 10.91 -0.79 -0.24
C ALA A 79 11.43 -1.17 1.16
N ASP A 80 12.54 -0.55 1.56
CA ASP A 80 13.05 -0.58 2.93
C ASP A 80 12.27 0.38 3.84
N ILE A 81 11.87 1.52 3.26
CA ILE A 81 11.10 2.56 3.94
C ILE A 81 9.91 2.94 3.05
N ILE A 82 8.73 3.00 3.65
CA ILE A 82 7.52 3.52 3.01
C ILE A 82 7.17 4.86 3.66
N LEU A 83 7.34 5.94 2.92
CA LEU A 83 6.96 7.28 3.32
C LEU A 83 5.57 7.60 2.76
N ASN A 84 4.60 7.80 3.66
CA ASN A 84 3.26 8.28 3.32
C ASN A 84 3.16 9.76 3.72
N GLU A 85 3.22 10.66 2.74
CA GLU A 85 3.17 12.10 2.96
C GLU A 85 1.77 12.64 2.67
N VAL A 86 1.15 13.33 3.64
CA VAL A 86 -0.17 13.94 3.47
C VAL A 86 -0.03 15.43 3.27
N GLY A 87 -0.33 15.90 2.06
CA GLY A 87 -0.14 17.29 1.65
C GLY A 87 -1.31 18.23 1.98
N SER A 88 -2.38 17.74 2.62
CA SER A 88 -3.55 18.56 2.98
C SER A 88 -3.57 18.95 4.46
N THR A 89 -4.34 19.98 4.79
CA THR A 89 -4.57 20.43 6.18
C THR A 89 -5.49 19.50 6.97
N ASN A 90 -6.07 18.48 6.33
CA ASN A 90 -6.96 17.53 6.98
C ASN A 90 -6.13 16.51 7.77
N ARG A 91 -6.41 16.40 9.07
CA ARG A 91 -5.76 15.39 9.91
C ARG A 91 -6.16 13.99 9.46
N SER A 92 -5.16 13.10 9.37
CA SER A 92 -5.37 11.66 9.25
C SER A 92 -6.06 11.10 10.48
N VAL A 93 -7.04 10.22 10.25
CA VAL A 93 -7.71 9.44 11.30
C VAL A 93 -7.43 7.96 11.06
N LEU A 94 -6.81 7.29 12.04
CA LEU A 94 -6.41 5.88 11.97
C LEU A 94 -7.21 5.07 12.99
N ASN A 95 -8.39 4.61 12.60
CA ASN A 95 -9.31 3.86 13.45
C ASN A 95 -9.15 2.33 13.35
N GLY A 96 -8.35 1.84 12.42
CA GLY A 96 -8.09 0.42 12.21
C GLY A 96 -6.62 0.12 11.98
N ALA A 97 -6.32 -1.15 11.72
CA ALA A 97 -4.96 -1.63 11.52
C ALA A 97 -4.37 -1.14 10.19
N LEU A 98 -3.09 -0.81 10.20
CA LEU A 98 -2.29 -0.57 9.00
C LEU A 98 -1.28 -1.71 8.88
N GLU A 99 -1.39 -2.50 7.82
CA GLU A 99 -0.48 -3.61 7.53
C GLU A 99 0.52 -3.20 6.46
N VAL A 100 1.79 -3.59 6.61
CA VAL A 100 2.73 -3.64 5.48
C VAL A 100 2.75 -5.09 5.01
N PHE A 101 2.11 -5.35 3.86
CA PHE A 101 2.12 -6.68 3.28
C PHE A 101 3.43 -6.89 2.52
N TRP A 102 4.14 -7.94 2.92
CA TRP A 102 5.33 -8.42 2.27
C TRP A 102 5.24 -9.94 2.20
N GLN A 103 5.54 -10.51 1.04
CA GLN A 103 5.82 -11.92 0.91
C GLN A 103 7.21 -12.09 0.28
N GLU A 104 8.07 -12.85 0.95
CA GLU A 104 9.29 -13.32 0.32
C GLU A 104 8.95 -14.58 -0.46
N CYS A 105 9.45 -14.65 -1.68
CA CYS A 105 9.47 -15.91 -2.40
C CYS A 105 10.55 -16.80 -1.77
N SER A 106 10.16 -17.67 -0.85
CA SER A 106 11.06 -18.72 -0.37
C SER A 106 11.36 -19.67 -1.54
N ARG A 107 12.54 -20.32 -1.52
CA ARG A 107 13.03 -21.18 -2.62
C ARG A 107 12.13 -22.42 -2.77
N GLY A 108 10.99 -22.27 -3.44
CA GLY A 108 9.97 -23.30 -3.64
C GLY A 108 8.56 -22.79 -3.96
N ASP A 109 8.21 -21.56 -3.56
CA ASP A 109 6.81 -21.09 -3.55
C ASP A 109 6.42 -20.21 -4.75
N CYS A 110 7.37 -19.82 -5.60
CA CYS A 110 7.07 -19.20 -6.89
C CYS A 110 7.29 -20.21 -8.01
N GLN A 111 6.25 -20.95 -8.36
CA GLN A 111 6.19 -21.58 -9.68
C GLN A 111 5.17 -20.83 -10.55
N SER A 112 5.73 -20.29 -11.65
CA SER A 112 5.14 -19.92 -12.95
C SER A 112 3.69 -19.45 -13.00
#